data_AF-A0A6J1P789-F1
#
_entry.id   AF-A0A6J1P789-F1
#
_cell.length_a   1.000
_cell.length_b   1.000
_cell.length_c   1.000
_cell.angle_alpha   90.00
_cell.angle_beta   90.00
_cell.angle_gamma   90.00
#
_symmetry.space_group_name_H-M   'P 1'
#
loop_
_entity.id
_entity.type
_entity.pdbx_description
1 polymer ?
#
loop_
_entity_poly.entity_id
_entity_poly.type
_entity_poly.pdbx_seq_one_letter_code
_entity_poly.pdbx_strand_id
1 'polypeptide(L)'
;IVQVRINKWVLLSFCLPHKAHQIHNRGLIIEPETIDKCVQRLRPYHGILLMVNPNDLLASIPLDGSPALLRLIKLYSPLKSLQTLAIDAGLTLTQAFQLTGHLVYWAKATVIYPLCEGNVYVVAPGANVHIDSPLVDEFAKEFPGLCLLQVSGTDNTNFDVY
;
A
#
# COMPACT_ATOMS: atom_id res chain seq x y z
N ILE A 1 11.44 1.57 11.82
CA ILE A 1 10.32 2.05 12.67
C ILE A 1 10.85 2.18 14.09
N VAL A 2 10.54 3.25 14.81
CA VAL A 2 10.94 3.45 16.20
C VAL A 2 9.68 3.39 17.06
N GLN A 3 9.69 2.52 18.07
CA GLN A 3 8.61 2.40 19.04
C GLN A 3 9.11 2.87 20.40
N VAL A 4 8.43 3.86 20.98
CA VAL A 4 8.77 4.46 22.28
C VAL A 4 7.56 4.32 23.20
N ARG A 5 7.76 3.80 24.40
CA ARG A 5 6.70 3.78 25.43
C ARG A 5 6.87 4.96 26.36
N ILE A 6 6.01 5.98 26.25
CA ILE A 6 5.96 7.05 27.23
C ILE A 6 5.26 6.51 28.48
N ASN A 7 5.89 6.71 29.64
CA ASN A 7 5.36 6.32 30.95
C ASN A 7 4.99 4.81 31.07
N LYS A 8 5.65 3.94 30.28
CA LYS A 8 5.46 2.47 30.25
C LYS A 8 4.09 1.95 29.76
N TRP A 9 3.12 2.82 29.52
CA TRP A 9 1.77 2.48 29.05
C TRP A 9 1.37 3.08 27.70
N VAL A 10 1.94 4.23 27.29
CA VAL A 10 1.56 4.86 26.02
C VAL A 10 2.57 4.49 24.95
N LEU A 11 2.20 3.59 24.04
CA LEU A 11 3.03 3.22 22.90
C LEU A 11 2.93 4.27 21.80
N LEU A 12 4.00 5.03 21.59
CA LEU A 12 4.18 5.86 20.41
C LEU A 12 4.99 5.12 19.38
N SER A 13 4.50 5.07 18.15
CA SER A 13 5.26 4.62 17.00
C SER A 13 5.62 5.84 16.16
N PHE A 14 6.89 5.95 15.75
CA PHE A 14 7.36 6.93 14.77
C PHE A 14 8.10 6.25 13.62
N CYS A 15 7.90 6.73 12.40
CA CYS A 15 8.73 6.36 11.25
C CYS A 15 9.21 7.58 10.50
N LEU A 16 10.44 7.50 9.99
CA LEU A 16 10.94 8.45 9.00
C LEU A 16 10.42 8.01 7.62
N PRO A 17 9.61 8.81 6.91
CA PRO A 17 9.04 8.43 5.63
C PRO A 17 10.08 7.93 4.62
N HIS A 18 11.21 8.63 4.51
CA HIS A 18 12.31 8.23 3.63
C HIS A 18 12.84 6.81 3.93
N LYS A 19 12.93 6.40 5.21
CA LYS A 19 13.35 5.02 5.57
C LYS A 19 12.22 4.00 5.39
N ALA A 20 10.97 4.38 5.62
CA ALA A 20 9.83 3.48 5.50
C ALA A 20 9.59 3.08 4.03
N HIS A 21 9.68 4.04 3.12
CA HIS A 21 9.48 3.80 1.68
C HIS A 21 10.68 3.15 0.99
N GLN A 22 11.90 3.36 1.49
CA GLN A 22 13.10 2.72 0.94
C GLN A 22 13.09 1.18 1.09
N ILE A 23 12.32 0.64 2.03
CA ILE A 23 12.11 -0.80 2.22
C ILE A 23 11.45 -1.42 0.98
N HIS A 24 10.52 -0.70 0.35
CA HIS A 24 9.75 -1.20 -0.79
C HIS A 24 10.28 -0.67 -2.14
N ASN A 25 10.92 0.51 -2.15
CA ASN A 25 11.51 1.11 -3.35
C ASN A 25 12.91 1.65 -3.05
N ARG A 26 13.95 0.84 -3.33
CA ARG A 26 15.35 1.27 -3.17
C ARG A 26 15.64 2.44 -4.11
N GLY A 27 15.80 3.65 -3.54
CA GLY A 27 16.20 4.86 -4.27
C GLY A 27 15.18 6.00 -4.25
N LEU A 28 13.94 5.78 -3.82
CA LEU A 28 12.94 6.85 -3.68
C LEU A 28 13.08 7.55 -2.31
N ILE A 29 13.55 8.80 -2.33
CA ILE A 29 13.52 9.69 -1.16
C ILE A 29 12.15 10.34 -1.12
N ILE A 30 11.26 9.85 -0.26
CA ILE A 30 9.96 10.48 -0.02
C ILE A 30 10.09 11.46 1.14
N GLU A 31 10.02 12.74 0.81
CA GLU A 31 9.94 13.82 1.80
C GLU A 31 8.55 13.88 2.42
N PRO A 32 8.42 14.26 3.71
CA PRO A 32 7.13 14.37 4.39
C PRO A 32 6.13 15.26 3.64
N GLU A 33 6.61 16.36 3.04
CA GLU A 33 5.78 17.27 2.24
C GLU A 33 5.10 16.59 1.05
N THR A 34 5.71 15.53 0.52
CA THR A 34 5.15 14.80 -0.62
C THR A 34 3.92 14.00 -0.19
N ILE A 35 3.88 13.55 1.07
CA ILE A 35 2.72 12.87 1.66
C ILE A 35 1.61 13.89 1.88
N ASP A 36 1.92 15.08 2.40
CA ASP A 36 0.91 16.14 2.57
C ASP A 36 0.32 16.56 1.21
N LYS A 37 1.18 16.74 0.20
CA LYS A 37 0.76 16.99 -1.19
C LYS A 37 -0.08 15.84 -1.74
N CYS A 38 0.25 14.58 -1.41
CA CYS A 38 -0.53 13.41 -1.79
C CYS A 38 -1.93 13.46 -1.17
N VAL A 39 -2.04 13.70 0.14
CA VAL A 39 -3.32 13.82 0.85
C VAL A 39 -4.18 14.97 0.29
N GLN A 40 -3.57 16.10 -0.07
CA GLN A 40 -4.27 17.21 -0.74
C GLN A 40 -4.74 16.88 -2.16
N ARG A 41 -4.02 15.99 -2.86
CA ARG A 41 -4.37 15.52 -4.20
C ARG A 41 -5.33 14.35 -4.20
N LEU A 42 -5.59 13.72 -3.05
CA LEU A 42 -6.60 12.67 -2.94
C LEU A 42 -7.95 13.18 -3.45
N ARG A 43 -8.65 12.28 -4.14
CA ARG A 43 -9.99 12.52 -4.70
C ARG A 43 -10.86 11.31 -4.39
N PRO A 44 -12.19 11.49 -4.29
CA PRO A 44 -13.10 10.43 -3.86
C PRO A 44 -13.00 9.15 -4.71
N TYR A 45 -12.67 9.29 -6.00
CA TYR A 45 -12.56 8.18 -6.96
C TYR A 45 -11.27 7.35 -6.86
N HIS A 46 -10.26 7.79 -6.11
CA HIS A 46 -9.05 6.99 -5.91
C HIS A 46 -9.35 5.76 -5.05
N GLY A 47 -8.58 4.70 -5.20
CA GLY A 47 -8.55 3.53 -4.32
C GLY A 47 -7.25 3.48 -3.51
N ILE A 48 -7.13 2.46 -2.69
CA ILE A 48 -5.90 2.18 -1.92
C ILE A 48 -5.46 0.75 -2.17
N LEU A 49 -4.15 0.52 -2.20
CA LEU A 49 -3.56 -0.81 -2.26
C LEU A 49 -2.74 -1.02 -0.99
N LEU A 50 -3.10 -2.03 -0.20
CA LEU A 50 -2.30 -2.40 0.97
C LEU A 50 -1.03 -3.12 0.51
N MET A 51 0.11 -2.67 1.01
CA MET A 51 1.44 -3.25 0.72
C MET A 51 1.79 -4.40 1.66
N VAL A 52 0.89 -4.73 2.58
CA VAL A 52 1.02 -5.78 3.59
C VAL A 52 -0.29 -6.55 3.67
N ASN A 53 -0.24 -7.77 4.16
CA ASN A 53 -1.45 -8.56 4.40
C ASN A 53 -2.39 -7.79 5.37
N PRO A 54 -3.70 -7.66 5.06
CA PRO A 54 -4.65 -6.97 5.92
C PRO A 54 -4.69 -7.52 7.35
N ASN A 55 -4.56 -8.85 7.52
CA ASN A 55 -4.60 -9.49 8.84
C ASN A 55 -3.35 -9.15 9.67
N ASP A 56 -2.17 -9.14 9.04
CA ASP A 56 -0.93 -8.75 9.70
C ASP A 56 -0.95 -7.26 10.07
N LEU A 57 -1.54 -6.42 9.21
CA LEU A 57 -1.73 -5.01 9.50
C LEU A 57 -2.64 -4.83 10.72
N LEU A 58 -3.78 -5.54 10.77
CA LEU A 58 -4.69 -5.51 11.92
C LEU A 58 -4.01 -5.98 13.21
N ALA A 59 -3.20 -7.04 13.15
CA ALA A 59 -2.45 -7.55 14.29
C ALA A 59 -1.33 -6.59 14.76
N SER A 60 -0.77 -5.79 13.84
CA SER A 60 0.25 -4.80 14.17
C SER A 60 -0.29 -3.55 14.87
N ILE A 61 -1.60 -3.30 14.80
CA ILE A 61 -2.25 -2.15 15.43
C ILE A 61 -2.42 -2.46 16.93
N PRO A 62 -1.96 -1.58 17.84
CA PRO A 62 -2.16 -1.79 19.28
C PRO A 62 -3.64 -1.80 19.66
N LEU A 63 -3.99 -2.43 20.79
CA LEU A 63 -5.37 -2.50 21.28
C LEU A 63 -6.02 -1.12 21.45
N ASP A 64 -5.24 -0.09 21.77
CA ASP A 64 -5.70 1.30 21.89
C ASP A 64 -5.72 2.05 20.53
N GLY A 65 -5.62 1.30 19.42
CA GLY A 65 -5.62 1.84 18.07
C GLY A 65 -6.96 2.44 17.67
N SER A 66 -6.94 3.34 16.68
CA SER A 66 -8.14 4.01 16.21
C SER A 66 -9.20 3.01 15.69
N PRO A 67 -10.43 3.00 16.25
CA PRO A 67 -11.50 2.11 15.78
C PRO A 67 -11.92 2.44 14.34
N ALA A 68 -11.74 3.69 13.90
CA ALA A 68 -11.98 4.09 12.52
C ALA A 68 -11.00 3.43 11.54
N LEU A 69 -9.71 3.33 11.92
CA LEU A 69 -8.69 2.66 11.12
C LEU A 69 -8.98 1.15 11.02
N LEU A 70 -9.34 0.53 12.14
CA LEU A 70 -9.72 -0.89 12.20
C LEU A 70 -10.91 -1.20 11.29
N ARG A 71 -11.96 -0.35 11.30
CA ARG A 71 -13.13 -0.49 10.41
C ARG A 71 -12.74 -0.33 8.94
N LEU A 72 -11.93 0.68 8.62
CA LEU A 72 -11.46 0.93 7.26
C LEU A 72 -10.67 -0.26 6.71
N ILE A 73 -9.75 -0.84 7.49
CA ILE A 73 -8.96 -2.00 7.07
C ILE A 73 -9.83 -3.26 6.95
N LYS A 74 -10.80 -3.46 7.85
CA LYS A 74 -11.72 -4.62 7.77
C LYS A 74 -12.62 -4.62 6.53
N LEU A 75 -13.01 -3.44 6.05
CA LEU A 75 -13.90 -3.27 4.89
C LEU A 75 -13.14 -2.95 3.60
N TYR A 76 -11.81 -2.96 3.69
CA TYR A 76 -10.91 -2.68 2.60
C TYR A 76 -11.14 -3.62 1.41
N SER A 77 -11.14 -3.05 0.21
CA SER A 77 -11.03 -3.79 -1.04
C SER A 77 -10.30 -2.92 -2.06
N PRO A 78 -9.32 -3.48 -2.81
CA PRO A 78 -8.62 -2.74 -3.86
C PRO A 78 -9.53 -2.39 -5.05
N LEU A 79 -10.72 -3.01 -5.15
CA LEU A 79 -11.71 -2.74 -6.19
C LEU A 79 -12.57 -1.50 -5.89
N LYS A 80 -12.50 -0.97 -4.66
CA LYS A 80 -13.38 0.13 -4.21
C LYS A 80 -12.67 1.48 -4.27
N SER A 81 -13.44 2.51 -4.60
CA SER A 81 -13.02 3.89 -4.39
C SER A 81 -13.02 4.24 -2.90
N LEU A 82 -12.26 5.28 -2.54
CA LEU A 82 -12.19 5.86 -1.20
C LEU A 82 -13.55 6.38 -0.75
N GLN A 83 -14.36 6.89 -1.67
CA GLN A 83 -15.74 7.28 -1.39
C GLN A 83 -16.59 6.10 -0.96
N THR A 84 -16.57 5.01 -1.73
CA THR A 84 -17.32 3.78 -1.40
C THR A 84 -16.82 3.18 -0.10
N LEU A 85 -15.50 3.11 0.07
CA LEU A 85 -14.88 2.58 1.28
C LEU A 85 -15.24 3.43 2.52
N ALA A 86 -15.30 4.75 2.40
CA ALA A 86 -15.71 5.64 3.48
C ALA A 86 -17.17 5.39 3.90
N ILE A 87 -18.07 5.24 2.92
CA ILE A 87 -19.50 4.96 3.16
C ILE A 87 -19.64 3.62 3.88
N ASP A 88 -19.02 2.56 3.35
CA ASP A 88 -19.09 1.22 3.95
C ASP A 88 -18.53 1.22 5.37
N ALA A 89 -17.41 1.92 5.58
CA ALA A 89 -16.79 2.07 6.88
C ALA A 89 -17.50 3.04 7.81
N GLY A 90 -18.59 3.70 7.38
CA GLY A 90 -19.32 4.71 8.15
C GLY A 90 -18.42 5.86 8.62
N LEU A 91 -17.54 6.33 7.73
CA LEU A 91 -16.59 7.41 7.93
C LEU A 91 -16.92 8.58 7.03
N THR A 92 -16.52 9.79 7.44
CA THR A 92 -16.52 10.93 6.50
C THR A 92 -15.41 10.75 5.47
N LEU A 93 -15.58 11.34 4.28
CA LEU A 93 -14.54 11.27 3.25
C LEU A 93 -13.21 11.88 3.72
N THR A 94 -13.28 12.95 4.51
CA THR A 94 -12.10 13.58 5.14
C THR A 94 -11.38 12.61 6.07
N GLN A 95 -12.11 11.85 6.89
CA GLN A 95 -11.51 10.81 7.74
C GLN A 95 -10.85 9.72 6.91
N ALA A 96 -11.49 9.26 5.83
CA ALA A 96 -10.90 8.26 4.94
C ALA A 96 -9.60 8.78 4.29
N PHE A 97 -9.54 10.04 3.87
CA PHE A 97 -8.32 10.64 3.34
C PHE A 97 -7.20 10.75 4.39
N GLN A 98 -7.52 11.16 5.61
CA GLN A 98 -6.55 11.24 6.70
C GLN A 98 -5.99 9.86 7.07
N LEU A 99 -6.85 8.84 7.19
CA LEU A 99 -6.43 7.47 7.48
C LEU A 99 -5.60 6.88 6.33
N THR A 100 -5.97 7.18 5.08
CA THR A 100 -5.18 6.78 3.90
C THR A 100 -3.81 7.43 3.92
N GLY A 101 -3.74 8.74 4.17
CA GLY A 101 -2.47 9.46 4.34
C GLY A 101 -1.61 8.87 5.44
N HIS A 102 -2.22 8.45 6.55
CA HIS A 102 -1.51 7.75 7.62
C HIS A 102 -0.94 6.41 7.14
N LEU A 103 -1.73 5.57 6.47
CA LEU A 103 -1.24 4.29 5.93
C LEU A 103 -0.12 4.48 4.90
N VAL A 104 -0.21 5.50 4.05
CA VAL A 104 0.83 5.87 3.09
C VAL A 104 2.08 6.33 3.82
N TYR A 105 1.96 7.17 4.85
CA TYR A 105 3.08 7.64 5.66
C TYR A 105 3.89 6.50 6.28
N TRP A 106 3.20 5.44 6.72
CA TRP A 106 3.83 4.23 7.27
C TRP A 106 4.33 3.24 6.21
N ALA A 107 4.24 3.59 4.92
CA ALA A 107 4.49 2.70 3.79
C ALA A 107 3.70 1.37 3.87
N LYS A 108 2.50 1.41 4.45
CA LYS A 108 1.57 0.26 4.56
C LYS A 108 0.55 0.23 3.43
N ALA A 109 0.34 1.35 2.76
CA ALA A 109 -0.53 1.44 1.60
C ALA A 109 0.07 2.37 0.54
N THR A 110 -0.39 2.20 -0.69
CA THR A 110 -0.19 3.14 -1.79
C THR A 110 -1.53 3.55 -2.39
N VAL A 111 -1.60 4.75 -2.96
CA VAL A 111 -2.81 5.25 -3.61
C VAL A 111 -2.82 4.76 -5.05
N ILE A 112 -3.94 4.18 -5.47
CA ILE A 112 -4.15 3.67 -6.82
C ILE A 112 -5.48 4.18 -7.37
N TYR A 113 -5.77 3.89 -8.63
CA TYR A 113 -7.16 3.82 -9.08
C TYR A 113 -7.74 2.47 -8.68
N PRO A 114 -9.04 2.39 -8.30
CA PRO A 114 -9.68 1.11 -8.02
C PRO A 114 -9.42 0.12 -9.15
N LEU A 115 -9.12 -1.13 -8.79
CA LEU A 115 -8.81 -2.14 -9.79
C LEU A 115 -10.07 -2.48 -10.60
N CYS A 116 -9.93 -2.43 -11.91
CA CYS A 116 -10.90 -2.92 -12.87
C CYS A 116 -10.18 -3.63 -14.02
N GLU A 117 -10.93 -4.40 -14.82
CA GLU A 117 -10.38 -5.23 -15.91
C GLU A 117 -9.56 -4.43 -16.95
N GLY A 118 -9.82 -3.12 -17.07
CA GLY A 118 -9.09 -2.23 -17.98
C GLY A 118 -7.77 -1.66 -17.45
N ASN A 119 -7.40 -1.91 -16.18
CA ASN A 119 -6.19 -1.33 -15.60
C ASN A 119 -4.97 -2.17 -15.96
N VAL A 120 -4.00 -1.57 -16.66
CA VAL A 120 -2.71 -2.19 -16.94
C VAL A 120 -1.69 -1.76 -15.88
N TYR A 121 -1.06 -2.75 -15.25
CA TYR A 121 0.00 -2.52 -14.26
C TYR A 121 1.30 -3.09 -14.78
N VAL A 122 2.36 -2.29 -14.71
CA VAL A 122 3.70 -2.67 -15.16
C VAL A 122 4.60 -2.85 -13.96
N VAL A 123 5.45 -3.86 -14.01
CA VAL A 123 6.49 -4.07 -13.00
C VAL A 123 7.48 -2.89 -13.05
N ALA A 124 7.93 -2.42 -11.89
CA ALA A 124 8.90 -1.34 -11.82
C ALA A 124 10.19 -1.73 -12.58
N PRO A 125 10.81 -0.82 -13.36
CA PRO A 125 11.98 -1.14 -14.19
C PRO A 125 13.19 -1.70 -13.42
N GLY A 126 13.29 -1.41 -12.12
CA GLY A 126 14.34 -1.90 -11.24
C GLY A 126 13.98 -3.13 -10.41
N ALA A 127 12.80 -3.74 -10.62
CA ALA A 127 12.42 -4.94 -9.90
C ALA A 127 13.19 -6.15 -10.43
N ASN A 128 13.82 -6.91 -9.54
CA ASN A 128 14.54 -8.13 -9.92
C ASN A 128 13.52 -9.25 -10.19
N VAL A 129 13.02 -9.34 -11.42
CA VAL A 129 12.10 -10.40 -11.88
C VAL A 129 12.81 -11.48 -12.71
N HIS A 130 14.12 -11.65 -12.55
CA HIS A 130 14.85 -12.74 -13.18
C HIS A 130 14.40 -14.10 -12.66
N ILE A 131 14.61 -15.17 -13.44
CA ILE A 131 14.21 -16.55 -13.12
C ILE A 131 14.71 -17.00 -11.74
N ASP A 132 15.94 -16.61 -11.37
CA ASP A 132 16.57 -16.97 -10.09
C ASP A 132 16.33 -15.93 -8.98
N SER A 133 15.36 -15.03 -9.17
CA SER A 133 15.03 -14.04 -8.15
C SER A 133 14.26 -14.70 -7.01
N PRO A 134 14.56 -14.37 -5.74
CA PRO A 134 13.77 -14.84 -4.60
C PRO A 134 12.27 -14.48 -4.71
N LEU A 135 11.93 -13.45 -5.49
CA LEU A 135 10.54 -13.06 -5.75
C LEU A 135 9.76 -14.11 -6.55
N VAL A 136 10.42 -14.84 -7.45
CA VAL A 136 9.77 -15.91 -8.24
C VAL A 136 9.41 -17.08 -7.34
N ASP A 137 10.32 -17.45 -6.42
CA ASP A 137 10.10 -18.52 -5.44
C ASP A 137 9.01 -18.17 -4.42
N GLU A 138 9.00 -16.93 -3.92
CA GLU A 138 7.95 -16.45 -3.02
C GLU A 138 6.59 -16.41 -3.72
N PHE A 139 6.54 -15.95 -4.97
CA PHE A 139 5.32 -15.94 -5.77
C PHE A 139 4.76 -17.35 -5.99
N ALA A 140 5.63 -18.33 -6.33
CA ALA A 140 5.20 -19.71 -6.56
C ALA A 140 4.62 -20.37 -5.29
N LYS A 141 5.07 -19.96 -4.10
CA LYS A 141 4.52 -20.43 -2.81
C LYS A 141 3.12 -19.86 -2.54
N GLU A 142 2.92 -18.58 -2.82
CA GLU A 142 1.63 -17.90 -2.58
C GLU A 142 0.59 -18.24 -3.67
N PHE A 143 1.03 -18.43 -4.91
CA PHE A 143 0.17 -18.69 -6.08
C PHE A 143 0.58 -19.99 -6.79
N PRO A 144 0.27 -21.17 -6.19
CA PRO A 144 0.61 -22.44 -6.80
C PRO A 144 -0.07 -22.61 -8.16
N GLY A 145 0.73 -22.89 -9.19
CA GLY A 145 0.26 -23.07 -10.57
C GLY A 145 0.31 -21.82 -11.45
N LEU A 146 0.73 -20.67 -10.92
CA LEU A 146 1.02 -19.47 -11.70
C LEU A 146 2.52 -19.17 -11.69
N CYS A 147 3.05 -18.73 -12.84
CA CYS A 147 4.43 -18.28 -12.96
C CYS A 147 4.47 -16.75 -13.05
N LEU A 148 5.27 -16.11 -12.19
CA LEU A 148 5.43 -14.65 -12.17
C LEU A 148 5.81 -14.09 -13.55
N LEU A 149 6.66 -14.79 -14.29
CA LEU A 149 7.08 -14.41 -15.65
C LEU A 149 5.96 -14.51 -16.67
N GLN A 150 5.06 -15.49 -16.53
CA GLN A 150 3.92 -15.64 -17.42
C GLN A 150 2.87 -14.55 -17.15
N VAL A 151 2.67 -14.17 -15.89
CA VAL A 151 1.74 -13.11 -15.50
C VAL A 151 2.28 -11.72 -15.85
N SER A 152 3.60 -11.53 -15.77
CA SER A 152 4.25 -10.24 -16.09
C SER A 152 4.60 -10.08 -17.57
N GLY A 153 4.61 -11.19 -18.33
CA GLY A 153 5.27 -11.31 -19.64
C GLY A 153 4.34 -11.64 -20.81
N THR A 154 3.12 -11.11 -20.83
CA THR A 154 2.27 -11.14 -22.04
C THR A 154 2.42 -9.92 -22.94
N ASP A 155 3.51 -9.15 -22.83
CA ASP A 155 3.87 -8.07 -23.79
C ASP A 155 5.40 -7.96 -23.98
N ASN A 156 6.09 -9.08 -24.23
CA ASN A 156 7.48 -9.04 -24.70
C ASN A 156 7.61 -9.13 -26.22
N THR A 157 6.64 -8.57 -26.95
CA THR A 157 6.74 -8.28 -28.38
C THR A 157 6.64 -6.77 -28.60
N ASN A 158 7.77 -6.15 -28.92
CA ASN A 158 7.94 -4.80 -29.45
C ASN A 158 7.43 -3.63 -28.59
N PHE A 159 8.30 -3.14 -27.70
CA PHE A 159 8.40 -1.70 -27.52
C PHE A 159 9.76 -1.23 -28.03
N ASP A 160 9.77 -0.96 -29.34
CA ASP A 160 10.76 -0.09 -29.95
C ASP A 160 10.70 1.29 -29.28
N VAL A 161 11.89 1.82 -29.09
CA VAL A 161 12.22 3.14 -28.56
C VAL A 161 11.51 4.24 -29.36
N TYR A 162 10.71 5.07 -28.69
CA TYR A 162 10.47 6.48 -29.06
C TYR A 162 10.30 7.34 -27.80
#